data_AF-A0A328P425-F1
#
_entry.id   AF-A0A328P425-F1
#
_cell.length_a   1.000
_cell.length_b   1.000
_cell.length_c   1.000
_cell.angle_alpha   90.00
_cell.angle_beta   90.00
_cell.angle_gamma   90.00
#
_symmetry.space_group_name_H-M   'P 1'
#
loop_
_entity.id
_entity.type
_entity.pdbx_description
1 polymer ?
#
loop_
_entity_poly.entity_id
_entity_poly.type
_entity_poly.pdbx_seq_one_letter_code
_entity_poly.pdbx_strand_id
1 'polypeptide(L)'
;MNEFEWLRQTRALREPVSPRHDLWPAIDAALDDATSKAPEAPRRSTAQRAQGWLLAASFAGLSVFAGSLAVHLRDRPLATAAASVAPDLERWRPSDPRLAGAAVEFDAASMELRQAMEQAPHSPALQRLLYRMQKQQSQLRQLEHQAG
;
A
#
# COMPACT_ATOMS: atom_id res chain seq x y z
N MET A 1 -18.90 -8.61 -23.06
CA MET A 1 -18.25 -7.31 -23.35
C MET A 1 -16.95 -7.61 -24.08
N ASN A 2 -16.69 -7.00 -25.24
CA ASN A 2 -15.54 -7.33 -26.10
C ASN A 2 -14.31 -6.50 -25.70
N GLU A 3 -13.10 -7.08 -25.73
CA GLU A 3 -11.84 -6.45 -25.31
C GLU A 3 -11.58 -5.12 -26.04
N PHE A 4 -11.92 -5.08 -27.33
CA PHE A 4 -11.78 -3.88 -28.16
C PHE A 4 -12.62 -2.70 -27.67
N GLU A 5 -13.82 -2.95 -27.15
CA GLU A 5 -14.66 -1.90 -26.58
C GLU A 5 -14.06 -1.35 -25.28
N TRP A 6 -13.44 -2.21 -24.47
CA TRP A 6 -12.75 -1.79 -23.25
C TRP A 6 -11.50 -0.95 -23.55
N LEU A 7 -10.71 -1.36 -24.54
CA LEU A 7 -9.54 -0.59 -25.00
C LEU A 7 -9.94 0.77 -25.61
N ARG A 8 -11.10 0.83 -26.28
CA ARG A 8 -11.63 2.09 -26.81
C ARG A 8 -12.09 3.03 -25.70
N GLN A 9 -12.81 2.51 -24.70
CA GLN A 9 -13.28 3.30 -23.55
C GLN A 9 -12.12 3.84 -22.71
N THR A 10 -11.11 3.01 -22.43
CA THR A 10 -9.92 3.44 -21.69
C THR A 10 -9.12 4.51 -22.45
N ARG A 11 -9.10 4.45 -23.79
CA ARG A 11 -8.49 5.52 -24.60
C ARG A 11 -9.28 6.82 -24.55
N ALA A 12 -10.61 6.77 -24.58
CA ALA A 12 -11.46 7.96 -24.48
C ALA A 12 -11.33 8.69 -23.13
N LEU A 13 -11.08 7.95 -22.04
CA LEU A 13 -10.84 8.53 -20.71
C LEU A 13 -9.51 9.28 -20.58
N ARG A 14 -8.57 9.06 -21.52
CA ARG A 14 -7.26 9.72 -21.54
C ARG A 14 -7.27 11.07 -22.27
N GLU A 15 -8.38 11.47 -22.88
CA GLU A 15 -8.46 12.76 -23.55
C GLU A 15 -8.48 13.91 -22.54
N PRO A 16 -7.74 15.00 -22.81
CA PRO A 16 -7.73 16.16 -21.93
C PRO A 16 -9.09 16.85 -21.96
N VAL A 17 -9.83 16.78 -20.86
CA VAL A 17 -11.11 17.47 -20.69
C VAL A 17 -10.84 18.84 -20.08
N SER A 18 -11.18 19.91 -20.82
CA SER A 18 -11.15 21.27 -20.28
C SER A 18 -12.45 21.56 -19.52
N PRO A 19 -12.39 22.12 -18.30
CA PRO A 19 -13.58 22.49 -17.55
C PRO A 19 -14.37 23.58 -18.29
N ARG A 20 -15.70 23.52 -18.21
CA ARG A 20 -16.61 24.45 -18.93
C ARG A 20 -16.55 25.89 -18.42
N HIS A 21 -15.99 26.12 -17.23
CA HIS A 21 -15.84 27.42 -16.61
C HIS A 21 -14.57 27.44 -15.77
N ASP A 22 -14.08 28.64 -15.48
CA ASP A 22 -12.94 28.82 -14.59
C ASP A 22 -13.33 28.43 -13.15
N LEU A 23 -12.52 27.55 -12.55
CA LEU A 23 -12.73 27.01 -11.21
C LEU A 23 -11.94 27.78 -10.15
N TRP A 24 -10.99 28.62 -10.55
CA TRP A 24 -10.15 29.36 -9.61
C TRP A 24 -10.92 30.23 -8.63
N PRO A 25 -11.93 31.02 -9.05
CA PRO A 25 -12.68 31.86 -8.12
C PRO A 25 -13.42 31.05 -7.04
N ALA A 26 -13.88 29.83 -7.39
CA ALA A 26 -14.56 28.95 -6.45
C ALA A 26 -13.59 28.30 -5.45
N ILE A 27 -12.37 27.98 -5.89
CA ILE A 27 -11.30 27.45 -5.03
C ILE A 27 -10.84 28.52 -4.05
N ASP A 28 -10.64 29.75 -4.52
CA ASP A 28 -10.19 30.89 -3.71
C ASP A 28 -11.19 31.18 -2.58
N ALA A 29 -12.48 31.26 -2.93
CA ALA A 29 -13.56 31.42 -1.96
C ALA A 29 -13.65 30.27 -0.93
N ALA A 30 -13.33 29.04 -1.33
CA ALA A 30 -13.32 27.90 -0.42
C ALA A 30 -12.12 27.92 0.56
N LEU A 31 -10.98 28.42 0.12
CA LEU A 31 -9.78 28.59 0.96
C LEU A 31 -9.96 29.73 1.98
N ASP A 32 -10.58 30.83 1.56
CA ASP A 32 -10.94 31.95 2.44
C ASP A 32 -11.97 31.54 3.49
N ASP A 33 -12.99 30.73 3.12
CA ASP A 33 -14.00 30.23 4.06
C ASP A 33 -13.41 29.22 5.07
N ALA A 34 -12.44 28.41 4.64
CA ALA A 34 -11.71 27.48 5.50
C ALA A 34 -10.82 28.20 6.53
N THR A 35 -10.32 29.40 6.19
CA THR A 35 -9.48 30.21 7.08
C THR A 35 -10.31 31.05 8.05
N SER A 36 -11.55 31.39 7.69
CA SER A 36 -12.34 32.40 8.40
C SER A 36 -13.37 31.87 9.41
N LYS A 37 -13.60 30.55 9.54
CA LYS A 37 -14.73 30.04 10.36
C LYS A 37 -14.36 29.33 11.65
N ALA A 38 -14.65 30.01 12.76
CA ALA A 38 -15.20 29.41 13.99
C ALA A 38 -16.58 28.74 13.69
N PRO A 39 -17.05 27.77 14.49
CA PRO A 39 -18.12 26.88 14.07
C PRO A 39 -19.48 27.57 14.18
N GLU A 40 -20.04 27.97 13.04
CA GLU A 40 -21.46 28.33 12.93
C GLU A 40 -22.21 27.36 12.02
N ALA A 41 -23.45 27.09 12.40
CA ALA A 41 -24.29 25.94 12.07
C ALA A 41 -24.41 25.57 10.56
N PRO A 42 -24.77 24.30 10.24
CA PRO A 42 -24.52 23.73 8.94
C PRO A 42 -25.56 24.16 7.89
N ARG A 43 -25.11 24.85 6.84
CA ARG A 43 -25.83 24.94 5.56
C ARG A 43 -25.78 23.57 4.87
N ARG A 44 -26.79 22.75 5.13
CA ARG A 44 -26.98 21.44 4.50
C ARG A 44 -27.47 21.61 3.06
N SER A 45 -26.60 21.40 2.06
CA SER A 45 -27.04 20.90 0.73
C SER A 45 -25.87 20.56 -0.20
N THR A 46 -24.74 21.27 -0.12
CA THR A 46 -23.58 21.00 -1.01
C THR A 46 -22.54 20.11 -0.36
N ALA A 47 -22.31 20.24 0.95
CA ALA A 47 -21.36 19.43 1.71
C ALA A 47 -21.69 17.92 1.67
N GLN A 48 -22.97 17.54 1.75
CA GLN A 48 -23.37 16.13 1.68
C GLN A 48 -23.12 15.50 0.30
N ARG A 49 -23.23 16.29 -0.78
CA ARG A 49 -22.95 15.84 -2.15
C ARG A 49 -21.45 15.66 -2.37
N ALA A 50 -20.64 16.60 -1.87
CA ALA A 50 -19.19 16.50 -1.86
C ALA A 50 -18.71 15.29 -1.04
N GLN A 51 -19.35 15.02 0.10
CA GLN A 51 -19.00 13.88 0.96
C GLN A 51 -19.31 12.54 0.29
N GLY A 52 -20.42 12.43 -0.44
CA GLY A 52 -20.72 11.26 -1.27
C GLY A 52 -19.72 11.08 -2.43
N TRP A 53 -19.26 12.18 -3.03
CA TRP A 53 -18.23 12.14 -4.07
C TRP A 53 -16.85 11.77 -3.54
N LEU A 54 -16.47 12.25 -2.36
CA LEU A 54 -15.23 11.88 -1.69
C LEU A 54 -15.22 10.40 -1.31
N LEU A 55 -16.36 9.87 -0.83
CA LEU A 55 -16.52 8.44 -0.55
C LEU A 55 -16.41 7.61 -1.84
N ALA A 56 -17.10 8.00 -2.91
CA ALA A 56 -17.01 7.32 -4.19
C ALA A 56 -15.59 7.37 -4.79
N ALA A 57 -14.90 8.52 -4.70
CA ALA A 57 -13.52 8.68 -5.14
C ALA A 57 -12.55 7.82 -4.34
N SER A 58 -12.74 7.73 -3.02
CA SER A 58 -11.92 6.84 -2.18
C SER A 58 -12.11 5.37 -2.54
N PHE A 59 -13.34 4.93 -2.83
CA PHE A 59 -13.61 3.55 -3.22
C PHE A 59 -13.04 3.20 -4.61
N ALA A 60 -13.13 4.14 -5.56
CA ALA A 60 -12.52 4.00 -6.88
C ALA A 60 -10.98 3.97 -6.78
N GLY A 61 -10.39 4.85 -5.96
CA GLY A 61 -8.94 4.88 -5.71
C GLY A 61 -8.43 3.58 -5.10
N LEU A 62 -9.12 3.04 -4.08
CA LEU A 62 -8.79 1.76 -3.45
C LEU A 62 -8.88 0.59 -4.44
N SER A 63 -9.90 0.59 -5.30
CA SER A 63 -10.11 -0.47 -6.29
C SER A 63 -9.04 -0.45 -7.39
N VAL A 64 -8.65 0.74 -7.87
CA VAL A 64 -7.56 0.89 -8.84
C VAL A 64 -6.21 0.54 -8.21
N PHE A 65 -5.97 0.92 -6.95
CA PHE A 65 -4.74 0.58 -6.24
C PHE A 65 -4.61 -0.92 -5.96
N ALA A 66 -5.68 -1.57 -5.49
CA ALA A 66 -5.69 -3.02 -5.28
C ALA A 66 -5.52 -3.78 -6.61
N GLY A 67 -6.17 -3.30 -7.68
CA GLY A 67 -6.01 -3.86 -9.02
C GLY A 67 -4.61 -3.70 -9.59
N SER A 68 -3.99 -2.52 -9.46
CA SER A 68 -2.64 -2.27 -9.96
C SER A 68 -1.58 -3.07 -9.19
N LEU A 69 -1.75 -3.24 -7.88
CA LEU A 69 -0.88 -4.07 -7.06
C LEU A 69 -0.94 -5.54 -7.49
N ALA A 70 -2.15 -6.05 -7.76
CA ALA A 70 -2.34 -7.42 -8.24
C ALA A 70 -1.71 -7.67 -9.62
N VAL A 71 -1.75 -6.68 -10.52
CA VAL A 71 -1.08 -6.75 -11.83
C VAL A 71 0.44 -6.69 -11.67
N HIS A 72 0.96 -5.79 -10.83
CA HIS A 72 2.40 -5.69 -10.55
C HIS A 72 3.00 -6.95 -9.91
N LEU A 73 2.22 -7.68 -9.11
CA LEU A 73 2.61 -8.96 -8.55
C LEU A 73 2.61 -10.09 -9.59
N ARG A 74 1.81 -9.96 -10.65
CA ARG A 74 1.69 -10.96 -11.74
C ARG A 74 2.79 -10.79 -12.78
N ASP A 75 3.24 -9.56 -13.01
CA ASP A 75 4.34 -9.22 -13.92
C ASP A 75 5.74 -9.39 -13.29
N ARG A 76 5.83 -9.73 -12.00
CA ARG A 76 7.06 -10.28 -11.41
C ARG A 76 7.05 -11.79 -11.59
N PRO A 77 7.80 -12.35 -12.56
CA PRO A 77 7.97 -13.79 -12.60
C PRO A 77 8.76 -14.22 -11.36
N LEU A 78 8.17 -15.14 -10.58
CA LEU A 78 8.84 -15.97 -9.58
C LEU A 78 9.85 -16.93 -10.27
N ALA A 79 10.68 -16.42 -11.17
CA ALA A 79 11.57 -17.19 -12.04
C ALA A 79 13.04 -16.76 -11.84
N THR A 80 13.49 -16.85 -10.59
CA THR A 80 14.89 -17.17 -10.24
C THR A 80 14.90 -17.88 -8.89
N ALA A 81 14.05 -18.88 -8.77
CA ALA A 81 14.19 -19.94 -7.76
C ALA A 81 15.22 -20.96 -8.27
N ALA A 82 16.50 -20.59 -8.37
CA ALA A 82 17.60 -21.54 -8.44
C ALA A 82 18.95 -20.83 -8.25
N ALA A 83 19.69 -21.31 -7.24
CA ALA A 83 21.13 -21.13 -7.04
C ALA A 83 21.63 -19.75 -6.55
N SER A 84 21.42 -19.47 -5.27
CA SER A 84 22.52 -18.94 -4.44
C SER A 84 22.37 -19.39 -2.99
N VAL A 85 23.30 -20.22 -2.55
CA VAL A 85 23.48 -20.68 -1.18
C VAL A 85 23.83 -19.49 -0.29
N ALA A 86 22.90 -19.01 0.55
CA ALA A 86 23.18 -18.17 1.73
C ALA A 86 21.90 -17.83 2.53
N PRO A 87 22.06 -17.51 3.82
CA PRO A 87 21.73 -18.39 4.93
C PRO A 87 20.22 -18.66 5.02
N ASP A 88 19.89 -19.87 5.44
CA ASP A 88 18.51 -20.27 5.72
C ASP A 88 17.95 -19.42 6.86
N LEU A 89 17.30 -18.30 6.52
CA LEU A 89 16.35 -17.63 7.40
C LEU A 89 15.13 -18.55 7.43
N GLU A 90 15.29 -19.66 8.14
CA GLU A 90 14.31 -20.69 8.41
C GLU A 90 12.97 -20.03 8.71
N ARG A 91 11.98 -20.34 7.85
CA ARG A 91 10.64 -19.77 7.89
C ARG A 91 10.04 -20.07 9.26
N TRP A 92 9.96 -19.05 10.11
CA TRP A 92 9.48 -19.21 11.48
C TRP A 92 7.97 -19.48 11.46
N ARG A 93 7.58 -20.63 12.03
CA ARG A 93 6.20 -21.04 12.23
C ARG A 93 5.96 -21.21 13.73
N PRO A 94 5.34 -20.23 14.40
CA PRO A 94 5.06 -20.35 15.83
C PRO A 94 3.97 -21.38 16.09
N SER A 95 4.10 -22.04 17.24
CA SER A 95 3.16 -23.00 17.81
C SER A 95 1.91 -22.29 18.38
N ASP A 96 2.09 -21.08 18.88
CA ASP A 96 1.01 -20.26 19.44
C ASP A 96 0.21 -19.55 18.31
N PRO A 97 -1.11 -19.78 18.19
CA PRO A 97 -1.94 -19.12 17.18
C PRO A 97 -1.97 -17.59 17.31
N ARG A 98 -1.64 -17.01 18.48
CA ARG A 98 -1.57 -15.56 18.68
C ARG A 98 -0.40 -14.93 17.93
N LEU A 99 0.66 -15.70 17.70
CA LEU A 99 1.85 -15.25 16.99
C LEU A 99 1.79 -15.57 15.48
N ALA A 100 0.78 -16.31 15.03
CA ALA A 100 0.64 -16.73 13.64
C ALA A 100 0.57 -15.54 12.65
N GLY A 101 -0.14 -14.47 13.00
CA GLY A 101 -0.21 -13.26 12.17
C GLY A 101 1.15 -12.56 12.05
N ALA A 102 1.85 -12.40 13.17
CA ALA A 102 3.19 -11.80 13.20
C ALA A 102 4.21 -12.62 12.40
N ALA A 103 4.07 -13.95 12.37
CA ALA A 103 4.93 -14.81 11.57
C ALA A 103 4.75 -14.61 10.05
N VAL A 104 3.51 -14.39 9.60
CA VAL A 104 3.21 -14.09 8.19
C VAL A 104 3.81 -12.74 7.79
N GLU A 105 3.62 -11.71 8.61
CA GLU A 105 4.21 -10.38 8.35
C GLU A 105 5.74 -10.41 8.36
N PHE A 106 6.33 -11.16 9.29
CA PHE A 106 7.79 -11.32 9.38
C PHE A 106 8.37 -12.03 8.15
N ASP A 107 7.67 -13.03 7.62
CA ASP A 107 8.06 -13.73 6.40
C ASP A 107 8.00 -12.79 5.19
N ALA A 108 6.97 -11.96 5.08
CA ALA A 108 6.87 -10.93 4.05
C ALA A 108 8.02 -9.91 4.14
N ALA A 109 8.28 -9.36 5.33
CA ALA A 109 9.38 -8.42 5.55
C ALA A 109 10.76 -9.06 5.25
N SER A 110 10.93 -10.35 5.56
CA SER A 110 12.15 -11.09 5.28
C SER A 110 12.38 -11.32 3.78
N MET A 111 11.31 -11.43 2.99
CA MET A 111 11.42 -11.50 1.53
C MET A 111 11.80 -10.15 0.94
N GLU A 112 11.19 -9.05 1.41
CA GLU A 112 11.54 -7.70 0.96
C GLU A 112 12.97 -7.31 1.33
N LEU A 113 13.43 -7.67 2.53
CA LEU A 113 14.80 -7.42 2.96
C LEU A 113 15.82 -8.18 2.11
N ARG A 114 15.52 -9.43 1.76
CA ARG A 114 16.34 -10.22 0.83
C ARG A 114 16.42 -9.54 -0.54
N GLN A 115 15.28 -9.12 -1.08
CA GLN A 115 15.23 -8.39 -2.34
C GLN A 115 16.05 -7.08 -2.27
N ALA A 116 15.95 -6.32 -1.18
CA ALA A 116 16.73 -5.10 -0.99
C ALA A 116 18.24 -5.39 -0.89
N MET A 117 18.63 -6.52 -0.28
CA MET A 117 20.02 -6.94 -0.19
C MET A 117 20.60 -7.38 -1.54
N GLU A 118 19.80 -7.98 -2.41
CA GLU A 118 20.22 -8.30 -3.79
C GLU A 118 20.51 -7.01 -4.60
N GLN A 119 19.72 -5.97 -4.38
CA GLN A 119 19.89 -4.68 -5.06
C GLN A 119 21.06 -3.85 -4.49
N ALA A 120 21.32 -3.94 -3.19
CA ALA A 120 22.33 -3.13 -2.50
C ALA A 120 23.09 -3.95 -1.43
N PRO A 121 23.95 -4.90 -1.84
CA PRO A 121 24.60 -5.85 -0.92
C PRO A 121 25.54 -5.19 0.10
N HIS A 122 26.08 -4.01 -0.23
CA HIS A 122 27.03 -3.29 0.61
C HIS A 122 26.37 -2.18 1.45
N SER A 123 25.04 -2.12 1.53
CA SER A 123 24.36 -1.13 2.35
C SER A 123 24.51 -1.45 3.85
N PRO A 124 25.18 -0.60 4.64
CA PRO A 124 25.32 -0.83 6.08
C PRO A 124 23.98 -0.73 6.83
N ALA A 125 23.00 0.00 6.28
CA ALA A 125 21.67 0.12 6.87
C ALA A 125 20.90 -1.21 6.79
N LEU A 126 20.98 -1.91 5.65
CA LEU A 126 20.33 -3.21 5.46
C LEU A 126 20.96 -4.29 6.36
N GLN A 127 22.27 -4.26 6.53
CA GLN A 127 22.97 -5.18 7.45
C GLN A 127 22.54 -4.98 8.91
N ARG A 128 22.44 -3.72 9.37
CA ARG A 128 21.91 -3.40 10.72
C ARG A 128 20.46 -3.82 10.87
N LEU A 129 19.66 -3.66 9.83
CA LEU A 129 18.25 -4.07 9.84
C LEU A 129 18.13 -5.59 9.95
N LEU A 130 18.91 -6.34 9.16
CA LEU A 130 18.99 -7.80 9.24
C LEU A 130 19.35 -8.29 10.65
N TYR A 131 20.38 -7.68 11.25
CA TYR A 131 20.78 -8.02 12.63
C TYR A 131 19.67 -7.77 13.65
N ARG A 132 18.95 -6.64 13.53
CA ARG A 132 17.80 -6.33 14.40
C ARG A 132 16.65 -7.31 14.22
N MET A 133 16.37 -7.67 12.98
CA MET A 133 15.32 -8.63 12.63
C MET A 133 15.62 -10.02 13.20
N GLN A 134 16.87 -10.50 13.09
CA GLN A 134 17.30 -11.76 13.73
C GLN A 134 17.16 -11.72 15.25
N LYS A 135 17.52 -10.58 15.88
CA LYS A 135 17.35 -10.39 17.33
C LYS A 135 15.88 -10.39 17.75
N GLN A 136 14.98 -9.81 16.95
CA GLN A 136 13.55 -9.84 17.22
C GLN A 136 12.98 -11.26 17.06
N GLN A 137 13.40 -11.98 16.02
CA GLN A 137 12.99 -13.37 15.80
C GLN A 137 13.38 -14.27 16.97
N SER A 138 14.60 -14.12 17.51
CA SER A 138 15.04 -14.90 18.67
C SER A 138 14.26 -14.56 19.94
N GLN A 139 13.93 -13.29 20.16
CA GLN A 139 13.07 -12.86 21.27
C GLN A 139 11.65 -13.42 21.15
N LEU A 140 11.05 -13.41 19.96
CA LEU A 140 9.72 -13.97 19.73
C LEU A 140 9.70 -15.49 19.97
N ARG A 141 10.74 -16.21 19.53
CA ARG A 141 10.90 -17.63 19.83
C ARG A 141 11.02 -17.89 21.34
N GLN A 142 11.73 -17.03 22.08
CA GLN A 142 11.83 -17.16 23.54
C GLN A 142 10.48 -16.93 24.23
N LEU A 143 9.70 -15.94 23.80
CA LEU A 143 8.35 -15.70 24.32
C LEU A 143 7.43 -16.90 24.06
N GLU A 144 7.53 -17.50 22.87
CA GLU A 144 6.80 -18.71 22.51
C GLU A 144 7.15 -19.88 23.45
N HIS A 145 8.42 -20.08 23.79
CA HIS A 145 8.86 -21.13 24.73
C HIS A 145 8.40 -20.88 26.17
N GLN A 146 8.06 -19.64 26.53
CA GLN A 146 7.56 -19.28 27.86
C GLN A 146 6.04 -19.33 27.95
N ALA A 147 5.34 -19.26 26.82
CA ALA A 147 3.88 -19.20 26.73
C ALA A 147 3.22 -20.57 26.43
N GLY A 148 4.01 -21.58 26.05
CA GLY A 148 3.59 -22.99 25.91
C GLY A 148 3.88 -23.81 27.14
#